data_AF-A0AAP2S342-F1
#
_entry.id   AF-A0AAP2S342-F1
#
_cell.length_a   1.000
_cell.length_b   1.000
_cell.length_c   1.000
_cell.angle_alpha   90.00
_cell.angle_beta   90.00
_cell.angle_gamma   90.00
#
_symmetry.space_group_name_H-M   'P 1'
#
loop_
_entity.id
_entity.type
_entity.pdbx_description
1 polymer ?
#
loop_
_entity_poly.entity_id
_entity_poly.type
_entity_poly.pdbx_seq_one_letter_code
_entity_poly.pdbx_strand_id
1 'polypeptide(L)'
;MNAAYYLLAIAAGLGITLQTTLNGQLAKGVGGDSVAASLFSFTAGAVCLGVFSLMRGGIVASLAAIPAQPLWSLLGGLLGAGALLSYVVLAPKIGLSALLGLAIAGQIVSSLVIDHFGLMGASERPVSLVKLAGSMVMLAGLAIALFGDRWSALFSN
;
A
#
# COMPACT_ATOMS: atom_id res chain seq x y z
N MET A 1 -5.77 -23.64 4.07
CA MET A 1 -5.61 -22.19 4.29
C MET A 1 -6.97 -21.59 4.56
N ASN A 2 -7.12 -20.73 5.58
CA ASN A 2 -8.42 -20.17 5.96
C ASN A 2 -8.85 -19.11 4.94
N ALA A 3 -9.98 -19.30 4.27
CA ALA A 3 -10.52 -18.39 3.25
C ALA A 3 -10.70 -16.95 3.77
N ALA A 4 -10.93 -16.80 5.08
CA ALA A 4 -11.07 -15.51 5.73
C ALA A 4 -9.86 -14.58 5.52
N TYR A 5 -8.62 -15.11 5.49
CA TYR A 5 -7.43 -14.28 5.29
C TYR A 5 -7.37 -13.64 3.90
N TYR A 6 -7.82 -14.38 2.88
CA TYR A 6 -7.89 -13.85 1.52
C TYR A 6 -8.97 -12.78 1.37
N LEU A 7 -10.13 -12.98 2.00
CA LEU A 7 -11.20 -11.98 2.01
C LEU A 7 -10.77 -10.70 2.72
N LEU A 8 -10.04 -10.80 3.83
CA LEU A 8 -9.47 -9.66 4.53
C LEU A 8 -8.44 -8.92 3.67
N ALA A 9 -7.59 -9.64 2.92
CA ALA A 9 -6.63 -9.01 2.00
C ALA A 9 -7.33 -8.25 0.86
N ILE A 10 -8.41 -8.81 0.29
CA ILE A 10 -9.24 -8.13 -0.71
C ILE A 10 -9.88 -6.88 -0.11
N ALA A 11 -10.46 -6.99 1.09
CA ALA A 11 -11.07 -5.86 1.79
C ALA A 11 -10.06 -4.75 2.09
N ALA A 12 -8.82 -5.09 2.45
CA ALA A 12 -7.75 -4.12 2.63
C ALA A 12 -7.43 -3.36 1.32
N GLY A 13 -7.37 -4.06 0.19
CA GLY A 13 -7.18 -3.44 -1.13
C GLY A 13 -8.31 -2.44 -1.47
N LEU A 14 -9.57 -2.82 -1.24
CA LEU A 14 -10.71 -1.91 -1.39
C LEU A 14 -10.60 -0.69 -0.46
N GLY A 15 -10.18 -0.93 0.78
CA GLY A 15 -9.96 0.11 1.78
C GLY A 15 -8.92 1.14 1.34
N ILE A 16 -7.82 0.73 0.71
CA ILE A 16 -6.77 1.64 0.20
C ILE A 16 -7.34 2.59 -0.87
N THR A 17 -8.15 2.06 -1.80
CA THR A 17 -8.79 2.86 -2.85
C THR A 17 -9.77 3.88 -2.27
N LEU A 18 -10.60 3.46 -1.32
CA LEU A 18 -11.54 4.35 -0.62
C LEU A 18 -10.78 5.41 0.20
N GLN A 19 -9.75 5.00 0.95
CA GLN A 19 -8.92 5.90 1.74
C GLN A 19 -8.28 6.99 0.87
N THR A 20 -7.72 6.62 -0.29
CA THR A 20 -7.13 7.58 -1.24
C THR A 20 -8.15 8.63 -1.69
N THR A 21 -9.37 8.18 -1.98
CA THR A 21 -10.46 9.05 -2.45
C THR A 21 -10.94 9.98 -1.32
N LEU A 22 -11.17 9.43 -0.12
CA LEU A 22 -11.60 10.20 1.05
C LEU A 22 -10.55 11.24 1.46
N ASN A 23 -9.27 10.88 1.46
CA ASN A 23 -8.20 11.79 1.81
C ASN A 23 -7.98 12.87 0.75
N GLY A 24 -8.18 12.55 -0.54
CA GLY A 24 -8.21 13.55 -1.60
C GLY A 24 -9.34 14.57 -1.41
N GLN A 25 -10.52 14.12 -0.97
CA GLN A 25 -11.65 15.01 -0.67
C GLN A 25 -11.40 15.84 0.60
N LEU A 26 -10.81 15.24 1.64
CA LEU A 26 -10.40 15.97 2.85
C LEU A 26 -9.38 17.06 2.50
N ALA A 27 -8.36 16.74 1.70
CA ALA A 27 -7.35 17.69 1.24
C ALA A 27 -8.00 18.89 0.53
N LYS A 28 -8.97 18.65 -0.36
CA LYS A 28 -9.74 19.74 -0.99
C LYS A 28 -10.52 20.56 0.05
N GLY A 29 -11.16 19.90 1.02
CA GLY A 29 -11.92 20.55 2.09
C GLY A 29 -11.08 21.44 3.01
N VAL A 30 -9.77 21.19 3.11
CA VAL A 30 -8.82 22.01 3.90
C VAL A 30 -7.96 22.92 3.03
N GLY A 31 -8.46 23.37 1.88
CA GLY A 31 -7.77 24.34 1.03
C GLY A 31 -6.68 23.76 0.13
N GLY A 32 -6.73 22.44 -0.13
CA GLY A 32 -5.74 21.74 -0.97
C GLY A 32 -4.54 21.21 -0.19
N ASP A 33 -4.49 21.37 1.13
CA ASP A 33 -3.38 20.90 1.97
C ASP A 33 -3.42 19.37 2.14
N SER A 34 -2.71 18.69 1.24
CA SER A 34 -2.59 17.23 1.25
C SER A 34 -1.78 16.70 2.45
N VAL A 35 -0.89 17.51 3.01
CA VAL A 35 -0.08 17.13 4.17
C VAL A 35 -0.95 17.15 5.42
N ALA A 36 -1.71 18.22 5.65
CA ALA A 36 -2.65 18.32 6.76
C ALA A 36 -3.71 17.22 6.72
N ALA A 37 -4.29 16.95 5.55
CA ALA A 37 -5.25 15.86 5.37
C ALA A 37 -4.63 14.48 5.66
N SER A 38 -3.42 14.22 5.17
CA SER A 38 -2.74 12.95 5.43
C SER A 38 -2.37 12.78 6.91
N LEU A 39 -1.91 13.86 7.58
CA LEU A 39 -1.61 13.86 9.00
C LEU A 39 -2.85 13.57 9.85
N PHE A 40 -3.97 14.22 9.54
CA PHE A 40 -5.24 13.97 10.22
C PHE A 40 -5.66 12.50 10.07
N SER A 41 -5.66 11.97 8.85
CA SER A 41 -6.05 10.58 8.58
C SER A 41 -5.13 9.56 9.22
N PHE A 42 -3.81 9.79 9.23
CA PHE A 42 -2.88 8.91 9.95
C PHE A 42 -3.09 8.96 11.46
N THR A 43 -3.37 10.14 12.00
CA THR A 43 -3.66 10.30 13.43
C THR A 43 -4.96 9.59 13.82
N ALA A 44 -6.02 9.72 13.02
CA ALA A 44 -7.28 8.99 13.23
C ALA A 44 -7.06 7.47 13.18
N GLY A 45 -6.25 6.99 12.21
CA GLY A 45 -5.84 5.59 12.13
C GLY A 45 -5.04 5.12 13.36
N ALA A 46 -4.09 5.93 13.83
CA ALA A 46 -3.30 5.65 15.02
C ALA A 46 -4.16 5.58 16.29
N VAL A 47 -5.13 6.48 16.45
CA VAL A 47 -6.10 6.44 17.56
C VAL A 47 -6.92 5.15 17.51
N CYS A 48 -7.42 4.78 16.34
CA CYS A 48 -8.18 3.54 16.14
C CYS A 48 -7.36 2.30 16.51
N LEU A 49 -6.12 2.21 16.04
CA LEU A 49 -5.18 1.14 16.41
C LEU A 49 -4.86 1.14 17.92
N GLY A 50 -4.75 2.33 18.53
CA GLY A 50 -4.54 2.50 19.97
C GLY A 50 -5.71 1.93 20.78
N VAL A 51 -6.95 2.23 20.41
CA VAL A 51 -8.16 1.68 21.04
C VAL A 51 -8.18 0.15 20.93
N PHE A 52 -7.94 -0.40 19.73
CA PHE A 52 -7.86 -1.85 19.55
C PHE A 52 -6.75 -2.50 20.39
N SER A 53 -5.58 -1.87 20.46
CA SER A 53 -4.48 -2.35 21.28
C SER A 53 -4.78 -2.30 22.78
N LEU A 54 -5.55 -1.30 23.24
CA LEU A 54 -6.01 -1.22 24.62
C LEU A 54 -7.01 -2.34 24.94
N MET A 55 -7.98 -2.57 24.05
CA MET A 55 -8.97 -3.65 24.19
C MET A 55 -8.34 -5.05 24.23
N ARG A 56 -7.25 -5.26 23.47
CA ARG A 56 -6.51 -6.53 23.47
C ARG A 56 -5.66 -6.74 24.72
N GLY A 57 -5.31 -5.68 25.44
CA GLY A 57 -4.40 -5.70 26.58
C GLY A 57 -2.92 -5.82 26.19
N GLY A 58 -2.02 -5.58 27.15
CA GLY A 58 -0.56 -5.75 26.95
C GLY A 58 0.15 -4.62 26.18
N ILE A 59 -0.51 -3.49 25.94
CA ILE A 59 0.06 -2.35 25.21
C ILE A 59 1.33 -1.80 25.88
N VAL A 60 1.36 -1.71 27.22
CA VAL A 60 2.50 -1.16 27.97
C VAL A 60 3.76 -2.01 27.75
N ALA A 61 3.63 -3.33 27.84
CA ALA A 61 4.74 -4.25 27.61
C ALA A 61 5.20 -4.21 26.14
N SER A 62 4.26 -4.15 25.20
CA SER A 62 4.57 -4.05 23.76
C SER A 62 5.34 -2.76 23.43
N LEU A 63 4.91 -1.61 23.97
CA LEU A 63 5.57 -0.33 23.75
C LEU A 63 6.96 -0.28 24.39
N ALA A 64 7.12 -0.86 25.58
CA ALA A 64 8.43 -0.95 26.26
C ALA A 64 9.45 -1.79 25.49
N ALA A 65 9.00 -2.71 24.62
CA ALA A 65 9.88 -3.55 23.80
C ALA A 65 10.32 -2.88 22.48
N ILE A 66 9.68 -1.77 22.06
CA ILE A 66 9.98 -1.08 20.79
C ILE A 66 11.44 -0.60 20.70
N PRO A 67 12.03 0.04 21.73
CA PRO A 67 13.42 0.52 21.64
C PRO A 67 14.45 -0.58 21.44
N ALA A 68 14.12 -1.84 21.73
CA ALA A 68 14.99 -2.99 21.52
C ALA A 68 14.89 -3.58 20.10
N GLN A 69 13.97 -3.10 19.26
CA GLN A 69 13.78 -3.60 17.90
C GLN A 69 14.81 -2.98 16.92
N PRO A 70 15.12 -3.68 15.80
CA PRO A 70 15.99 -3.13 14.77
C PRO A 70 15.47 -1.81 14.20
N LEU A 71 16.34 -0.81 14.00
CA LEU A 71 15.92 0.52 13.53
C LEU A 71 15.13 0.51 12.22
N TRP A 72 15.47 -0.41 11.30
CA TRP A 72 14.75 -0.55 10.03
C TRP A 72 13.28 -0.95 10.22
N SER A 73 12.93 -1.68 11.29
CA SER A 73 11.54 -2.10 11.54
C SER A 73 10.66 -0.93 11.99
N LEU A 74 11.28 0.14 12.50
CA LEU A 74 10.60 1.36 12.93
C LEU A 74 10.22 2.28 11.74
N LEU A 75 10.81 2.04 10.56
CA LEU A 75 10.53 2.82 9.35
C LEU A 75 9.14 2.54 8.75
N GLY A 76 8.45 1.48 9.18
CA GLY A 76 7.15 1.10 8.63
C GLY A 76 6.11 2.21 8.69
N GLY A 77 6.05 2.96 9.79
CA GLY A 77 5.13 4.10 9.93
C GLY A 77 5.46 5.25 8.95
N LEU A 78 6.74 5.55 8.77
CA LEU A 78 7.20 6.58 7.83
C LEU A 78 6.91 6.20 6.37
N LEU A 79 7.18 4.94 6.00
CA LEU A 79 6.88 4.43 4.66
C LEU A 79 5.37 4.44 4.39
N GLY A 80 4.55 4.06 5.36
CA GLY A 80 3.09 4.13 5.26
C GLY A 80 2.58 5.56 5.07
N ALA A 81 3.08 6.51 5.86
CA ALA A 81 2.71 7.92 5.76
C ALA A 81 3.13 8.53 4.41
N GLY A 82 4.34 8.22 3.95
CA GLY A 82 4.84 8.65 2.65
C GLY A 82 4.04 8.07 1.49
N ALA A 83 3.65 6.78 1.57
CA ALA A 83 2.80 6.14 0.57
C ALA A 83 1.42 6.81 0.52
N LEU A 84 0.77 7.04 1.67
CA LEU A 84 -0.52 7.72 1.72
C LEU A 84 -0.44 9.13 1.12
N LEU A 85 0.54 9.93 1.57
CA LEU A 85 0.71 11.29 1.06
C LEU A 85 0.91 11.27 -0.46
N SER A 86 1.74 10.34 -0.97
CA SER A 86 1.95 10.16 -2.40
C SER A 86 0.64 9.86 -3.11
N TYR A 87 -0.21 9.01 -2.55
CA TYR A 87 -1.48 8.65 -3.16
C TYR A 87 -2.43 9.85 -3.23
N VAL A 88 -2.54 10.63 -2.15
CA VAL A 88 -3.38 11.84 -2.11
C VAL A 88 -2.90 12.88 -3.10
N VAL A 89 -1.59 13.08 -3.22
CA VAL A 89 -0.97 14.08 -4.11
C VAL A 89 -1.02 13.66 -5.58
N LEU A 90 -0.83 12.37 -5.87
CA LEU A 90 -0.71 11.86 -7.24
C LEU A 90 -2.06 11.47 -7.86
N ALA A 91 -3.04 11.02 -7.07
CA ALA A 91 -4.36 10.63 -7.57
C ALA A 91 -5.02 11.70 -8.48
N PRO A 92 -5.03 13.01 -8.12
CA PRO A 92 -5.60 14.04 -9.01
C PRO A 92 -4.70 14.40 -10.20
N LYS A 93 -3.41 14.04 -10.18
CA LYS A 93 -2.43 14.40 -11.22
C LYS A 93 -2.34 13.38 -12.35
N ILE A 94 -2.32 12.09 -12.00
CA ILE A 94 -2.15 10.99 -12.96
C ILE A 94 -3.38 10.09 -13.06
N GLY A 95 -4.42 10.36 -12.27
CA GLY A 95 -5.62 9.53 -12.18
C GLY A 95 -5.45 8.33 -11.24
N LEU A 96 -6.57 7.89 -10.65
CA LEU A 96 -6.58 6.82 -9.66
C LEU A 96 -6.16 5.46 -10.24
N SER A 97 -6.59 5.17 -11.48
CA SER A 97 -6.23 3.92 -12.18
C SER A 97 -4.72 3.79 -12.37
N ALA A 98 -4.07 4.83 -12.92
CA ALA A 98 -2.61 4.83 -13.13
C ALA A 98 -1.84 4.77 -11.82
N LEU A 99 -2.26 5.53 -10.80
CA LEU A 99 -1.63 5.51 -9.49
C LEU A 99 -1.66 4.11 -8.86
N LEU A 100 -2.85 3.53 -8.73
CA LEU A 100 -3.01 2.22 -8.08
C LEU A 100 -2.37 1.10 -8.89
N GLY A 101 -2.46 1.19 -10.21
CA GLY A 101 -1.77 0.28 -11.11
C GLY A 101 -0.26 0.26 -10.86
N LEU A 102 0.39 1.42 -11.00
CA LEU A 102 1.84 1.54 -10.76
C LEU A 102 2.23 1.13 -9.34
N ALA A 103 1.40 1.42 -8.34
CA ALA A 103 1.63 0.97 -6.97
C ALA A 103 1.59 -0.55 -6.84
N ILE A 104 0.61 -1.22 -7.46
CA ILE A 104 0.52 -2.68 -7.48
C ILE A 104 1.75 -3.28 -8.18
N ALA A 105 2.22 -2.69 -9.29
CA ALA A 105 3.45 -3.12 -9.94
C ALA A 105 4.65 -3.07 -8.98
N GLY A 106 4.82 -1.94 -8.27
CA GLY A 106 5.85 -1.79 -7.25
C GLY A 106 5.72 -2.82 -6.12
N GLN A 107 4.50 -3.09 -5.65
CA GLN A 107 4.23 -4.07 -4.60
C GLN A 107 4.57 -5.50 -5.04
N ILE A 108 4.25 -5.88 -6.29
CA ILE A 108 4.59 -7.19 -6.85
C ILE A 108 6.11 -7.35 -6.88
N VAL A 109 6.84 -6.40 -7.49
CA VAL A 109 8.31 -6.46 -7.58
C VAL A 109 8.95 -6.49 -6.20
N SER A 110 8.51 -5.62 -5.29
CA SER A 110 9.04 -5.56 -3.92
C SER A 110 8.81 -6.86 -3.17
N SER A 111 7.61 -7.47 -3.30
CA SER A 111 7.29 -8.74 -2.64
C SER A 111 8.16 -9.88 -3.13
N LEU A 112 8.46 -9.94 -4.44
CA LEU A 112 9.34 -10.97 -4.99
C LEU A 112 10.76 -10.83 -4.46
N VAL A 113 11.29 -9.60 -4.40
CA VAL A 113 12.64 -9.33 -3.89
C VAL A 113 12.74 -9.67 -2.39
N ILE A 114 11.78 -9.19 -1.59
CA ILE A 114 11.77 -9.44 -0.14
C ILE A 114 11.63 -10.93 0.17
N ASP A 115 10.68 -11.63 -0.47
CA ASP A 115 10.46 -13.06 -0.27
C ASP A 115 11.67 -13.89 -0.73
N HIS A 116 12.24 -13.58 -1.89
CA HIS A 116 13.33 -14.38 -2.48
C HIS A 116 14.61 -14.31 -1.65
N PHE A 117 14.96 -13.13 -1.15
CA PHE A 117 16.19 -12.91 -0.39
C PHE A 117 15.98 -12.93 1.14
N GLY A 118 14.76 -13.20 1.63
CA GLY A 118 14.47 -13.20 3.07
C GLY A 118 14.76 -11.86 3.75
N LEU A 119 14.58 -10.74 3.05
CA LEU A 119 14.97 -9.42 3.55
C LEU A 119 14.13 -9.03 4.77
N MET A 120 14.70 -8.21 5.67
CA MET A 120 14.00 -7.65 6.83
C MET A 120 13.41 -8.72 7.77
N GLY A 121 14.07 -9.86 7.88
CA GLY A 121 13.63 -10.97 8.74
C GLY A 121 12.45 -11.76 8.17
N ALA A 122 12.10 -11.55 6.90
CA ALA A 122 11.11 -12.37 6.21
C ALA A 122 11.60 -13.82 6.09
N SER A 123 10.67 -14.77 6.15
CA SER A 123 10.97 -16.16 5.80
C SER A 123 11.38 -16.22 4.34
N GLU A 124 12.60 -16.70 4.08
CA GLU A 124 13.08 -16.92 2.72
C GLU A 124 12.14 -17.92 2.01
N ARG A 125 11.59 -17.48 0.88
CA ARG A 125 10.66 -18.25 0.05
C ARG A 125 11.11 -18.12 -1.40
N PRO A 126 11.97 -19.04 -1.86
CA PRO A 126 12.53 -18.99 -3.20
C PRO A 126 11.41 -18.86 -4.24
N VAL A 127 11.54 -17.83 -5.09
CA VAL A 127 10.57 -17.57 -6.16
C VAL A 127 10.73 -18.65 -7.23
N SER A 128 9.71 -19.49 -7.37
CA SER A 128 9.64 -20.49 -8.44
C SER A 128 9.46 -19.84 -9.80
N LEU A 129 9.92 -20.50 -10.87
CA LEU A 129 9.73 -20.04 -12.24
C LEU A 129 8.25 -19.80 -12.57
N VAL A 130 7.35 -20.61 -12.00
CA VAL A 130 5.90 -20.45 -12.18
C VAL A 130 5.39 -19.18 -11.51
N LYS A 131 5.83 -18.88 -10.27
CA LYS A 131 5.47 -17.62 -9.58
C LYS A 131 6.01 -16.42 -10.35
N LEU A 132 7.25 -16.50 -10.83
CA LEU A 132 7.86 -15.44 -11.64
C LEU A 132 7.09 -15.20 -12.94
N ALA A 133 6.76 -16.26 -13.68
CA ALA A 133 5.97 -16.15 -14.90
C ALA A 133 4.58 -15.56 -14.62
N GLY A 134 3.89 -16.00 -13.56
CA GLY A 134 2.61 -15.43 -13.14
C GLY A 134 2.70 -13.93 -12.81
N SER A 135 3.74 -13.51 -12.09
CA SER A 135 3.98 -12.09 -11.81
C SER A 135 4.25 -11.28 -13.09
N MET A 136 4.99 -11.82 -14.06
CA MET A 136 5.19 -11.17 -15.35
C MET A 136 3.88 -11.00 -16.12
N VAL A 137 2.99 -12.00 -16.08
CA VAL A 137 1.64 -11.89 -16.68
C VAL A 137 0.83 -10.80 -16.01
N MET A 138 0.86 -10.71 -14.67
CA MET A 138 0.16 -9.65 -13.93
C MET A 138 0.68 -8.25 -14.31
N LEU A 139 2.01 -8.08 -14.40
CA LEU A 139 2.64 -6.82 -14.80
C LEU A 139 2.33 -6.44 -16.25
N ALA A 140 2.32 -7.42 -17.16
CA ALA A 140 1.95 -7.20 -18.56
C ALA A 140 0.46 -6.81 -18.70
N GLY A 141 -0.44 -7.53 -18.02
CA GLY A 141 -1.86 -7.21 -18.00
C GLY A 141 -2.12 -5.81 -17.45
N LEU A 142 -1.38 -5.41 -16.42
CA LEU A 142 -1.43 -4.06 -15.89
C LEU A 142 -0.93 -3.00 -16.89
N ALA A 143 0.20 -3.25 -17.57
CA ALA A 143 0.70 -2.34 -18.59
C ALA A 143 -0.33 -2.14 -19.72
N ILE A 144 -0.99 -3.22 -20.16
CA ILE A 144 -2.07 -3.16 -21.14
C ILE A 144 -3.25 -2.34 -20.60
N ALA A 145 -3.68 -2.56 -19.35
CA ALA A 145 -4.78 -1.81 -18.76
C ALA A 145 -4.48 -0.30 -18.62
N LEU A 146 -3.22 0.08 -18.41
CA LEU A 146 -2.82 1.48 -18.24
C LEU A 146 -2.57 2.21 -19.56
N PHE A 147 -2.04 1.52 -20.58
CA PHE A 147 -1.61 2.12 -21.84
C PHE A 147 -2.44 1.72 -23.05
N GLY A 148 -3.38 0.78 -22.90
CA GLY A 148 -4.17 0.21 -23.99
C GLY A 148 -4.93 1.26 -24.79
N ASP A 149 -5.56 2.23 -24.12
CA ASP A 149 -6.29 3.32 -24.77
C ASP A 149 -5.37 4.24 -25.58
N ARG A 150 -4.12 4.42 -25.17
CA ARG A 150 -3.13 5.20 -25.92
C ARG A 150 -2.61 4.42 -27.13
N TRP A 151 -2.40 3.12 -26.98
CA TRP A 151 -1.96 2.26 -28.08
C TRP A 151 -3.03 2.12 -29.14
N SER A 152 -4.30 1.91 -28.75
CA SER A 152 -5.40 1.83 -29.70
C SER A 152 -5.53 3.11 -30.52
N ALA A 153 -5.36 4.27 -29.88
CA ALA A 153 -5.37 5.57 -30.56
C ALA A 153 -4.24 5.76 -31.58
N LEU A 154 -3.09 5.08 -31.42
CA LEU A 154 -1.98 5.14 -32.38
C LEU A 154 -2.23 4.30 -33.64
N PHE A 155 -3.06 3.25 -33.55
CA PHE A 155 -3.40 2.38 -34.68
C PHE A 155 -4.72 2.75 -35.36
N SER A 156 -5.48 3.70 -34.81
CA SER A 156 -6.72 4.22 -35.39
C SER A 156 -6.53 5.48 -36.25
N ASN A 157 -5.29 5.91 -36.49
CA ASN A 157 -4.88 6.96 -37.45
C ASN A 157 -4.13 6.32 -38.62
#